data_AF-A0A537C0X2-F1
#
_entry.id   AF-A0A537C0X2-F1
#
_cell.length_a   1.000
_cell.length_b   1.000
_cell.length_c   1.000
_cell.angle_alpha   90.00
_cell.angle_beta   90.00
_cell.angle_gamma   90.00
#
_symmetry.space_group_name_H-M   'P 1'
#
loop_
_entity.id
_entity.type
_entity.pdbx_description
1 polymer ?
#
loop_
_entity_poly.entity_id
_entity_poly.type
_entity_poly.pdbx_seq_one_letter_code
_entity_poly.pdbx_strand_id
1 'polypeptide(L)'
;FDDSDISEALHWLAGVLLAPHGVPQKLPDSRTSFRAFAPRELAKLDAECRGFLLTLEQSGILGPQTRELVIERSLAATGDSLTPDQLKLIVLMVLWNQQMPTSRLVAEDLFSAPHARLPN
;
A
#
# COMPACT_ATOMS: atom_id res chain seq x y z
N PHE A 1 19.53 -13.22 7.44
CA PHE A 1 19.06 -12.28 6.40
C PHE A 1 20.19 -12.14 5.42
N ASP A 2 19.91 -12.34 4.14
CA ASP A 2 20.93 -12.27 3.09
C ASP A 2 21.22 -10.81 2.74
N ASP A 3 22.45 -10.51 2.31
CA ASP A 3 22.89 -9.12 2.03
C ASP A 3 22.14 -8.50 0.82
N SER A 4 21.63 -9.36 -0.07
CA SER A 4 20.76 -8.98 -1.18
C SER A 4 19.40 -8.48 -0.72
N ASP A 5 18.81 -9.11 0.29
CA ASP A 5 17.48 -8.74 0.83
C ASP A 5 17.55 -7.38 1.52
N ILE A 6 18.68 -7.11 2.20
CA ILE A 6 18.94 -5.83 2.87
C ILE A 6 19.18 -4.73 1.82
N SER A 7 19.95 -5.01 0.77
CA SER A 7 20.20 -4.06 -0.32
C SER A 7 18.94 -3.77 -1.14
N GLU A 8 18.08 -4.76 -1.36
CA GLU A 8 16.78 -4.58 -2.02
C GLU A 8 15.83 -3.73 -1.16
N ALA A 9 15.75 -4.01 0.14
CA ALA A 9 14.98 -3.19 1.08
C ALA A 9 15.48 -1.74 1.14
N LEU A 10 16.80 -1.52 1.11
CA LEU A 10 17.42 -0.19 1.10
C LEU A 10 17.22 0.56 -0.22
N HIS A 11 17.35 -0.13 -1.37
CA HIS A 11 17.08 0.44 -2.68
C HIS A 11 15.61 0.86 -2.81
N TRP A 12 14.71 0.03 -2.29
CA TRP A 12 13.29 0.34 -2.21
C TRP A 12 13.01 1.57 -1.33
N LEU A 13 13.63 1.64 -0.14
CA LEU A 13 13.49 2.75 0.81
C LEU A 13 14.03 4.08 0.24
N ALA A 14 15.13 4.04 -0.51
CA ALA A 14 15.66 5.21 -1.22
C ALA A 14 14.68 5.75 -2.27
N GLY A 15 13.95 4.87 -2.98
CA GLY A 15 12.91 5.26 -3.93
C GLY A 15 11.70 5.95 -3.29
N VAL A 16 11.38 5.62 -2.03
CA VAL A 16 10.32 6.29 -1.26
C VAL A 16 10.72 7.72 -0.85
N LEU A 17 11.99 7.93 -0.47
CA LEU A 17 12.50 9.23 -0.01
C LEU A 17 12.79 10.23 -1.15
N LEU A 18 13.11 9.72 -2.35
CA LEU A 18 13.54 10.55 -3.48
C LEU A 18 12.42 10.94 -4.45
N ALA A 19 11.22 10.37 -4.32
CA ALA A 19 10.11 10.68 -5.24
C ALA A 19 9.69 12.15 -5.06
N PRO A 20 9.94 13.04 -6.05
CA PRO A 20 9.50 14.41 -5.95
C PRO A 20 7.98 14.42 -5.82
N HIS A 21 7.48 15.02 -4.75
CA HIS A 21 6.06 15.31 -4.59
C HIS A 21 5.68 16.37 -5.62
N GLY A 22 5.48 15.97 -6.87
CA GLY A 22 4.87 16.81 -7.89
C GLY A 22 3.55 17.35 -7.35
N VAL A 23 3.19 18.58 -7.74
CA VAL A 23 1.96 19.25 -7.26
C VAL A 23 0.80 18.26 -7.39
N PRO A 24 0.23 17.76 -6.28
CA PRO A 24 -0.61 16.60 -6.36
C PRO A 24 -1.91 17.05 -7.02
N GLN A 25 -2.19 16.51 -8.20
CA GLN A 25 -3.45 16.76 -8.89
C GLN A 25 -4.57 16.35 -7.94
N LYS A 26 -5.55 17.23 -7.74
CA LYS A 26 -6.65 16.95 -6.83
C LYS A 26 -7.45 15.78 -7.39
N LEU A 27 -7.27 14.60 -6.80
CA LEU A 27 -8.00 13.41 -7.16
C LEU A 27 -9.45 13.53 -6.64
N PRO A 28 -10.44 12.99 -7.36
CA PRO A 28 -11.82 12.96 -6.91
C PRO A 28 -11.95 12.12 -5.63
N ASP A 29 -12.95 12.45 -4.81
CA ASP A 29 -13.24 11.73 -3.59
C ASP A 29 -13.69 10.29 -3.92
N SER A 30 -13.10 9.31 -3.25
CA SER A 30 -13.39 7.89 -3.35
C SER A 30 -14.85 7.55 -3.02
N ARG A 31 -15.57 8.41 -2.30
CA ARG A 31 -17.01 8.26 -2.04
C ARG A 31 -17.89 8.52 -3.26
N THR A 32 -17.37 9.24 -4.26
CA THR A 32 -18.12 9.71 -5.43
C THR A 32 -17.51 9.23 -6.75
N SER A 33 -16.45 8.44 -6.68
CA SER A 33 -15.69 7.97 -7.83
C SER A 33 -15.26 6.52 -7.62
N PHE A 34 -14.94 5.83 -8.70
CA PHE A 34 -14.33 4.51 -8.65
C PHE A 34 -13.00 4.54 -9.39
N ARG A 35 -12.04 3.74 -8.93
CA ARG A 35 -10.74 3.60 -9.58
C ARG A 35 -10.78 2.43 -10.57
N ALA A 36 -10.37 2.69 -11.81
CA ALA A 36 -10.07 1.64 -12.78
C ALA A 36 -8.59 1.24 -12.68
N PHE A 37 -8.29 -0.05 -12.79
CA PHE A 37 -6.92 -0.56 -12.77
C PHE A 37 -6.41 -0.80 -14.19
N ALA A 38 -5.20 -0.32 -14.49
CA ALA A 38 -4.55 -0.56 -15.77
C ALA A 38 -4.09 -2.02 -15.89
N PRO A 39 -3.92 -2.60 -17.09
CA PRO A 39 -3.49 -3.99 -17.27
C PRO A 39 -2.21 -4.37 -16.50
N ARG A 40 -1.22 -3.46 -16.45
CA ARG A 40 0.01 -3.65 -15.67
C ARG A 40 -0.25 -3.75 -14.16
N GLU A 41 -1.21 -2.99 -13.66
CA GLU A 41 -1.60 -3.02 -12.26
C GLU A 41 -2.37 -4.31 -11.96
N LEU A 42 -3.24 -4.76 -12.88
CA LEU A 42 -3.96 -6.03 -12.73
C LEU A 42 -3.01 -7.24 -12.72
N ALA A 43 -1.91 -7.17 -13.46
CA ALA A 43 -0.89 -8.22 -13.48
C ALA A 43 -0.08 -8.27 -12.18
N LYS A 44 0.29 -7.09 -11.64
CA LYS A 44 1.09 -6.97 -10.42
C LYS A 44 0.27 -7.15 -9.14
N LEU A 45 -0.95 -6.62 -9.12
CA LEU A 45 -1.89 -6.62 -8.00
C LEU A 45 -3.08 -7.51 -8.36
N ASP A 46 -3.08 -8.71 -7.80
CA ASP A 46 -4.18 -9.67 -7.96
C ASP A 46 -5.47 -9.19 -7.28
N ALA A 47 -6.53 -10.00 -7.36
CA ALA A 47 -7.82 -9.63 -6.81
C ALA A 47 -7.78 -9.41 -5.29
N GLU A 48 -7.00 -10.20 -4.55
CA GLU A 48 -6.87 -10.10 -3.10
C GLU A 48 -6.15 -8.80 -2.69
N CYS A 49 -5.04 -8.49 -3.35
CA CYS A 49 -4.31 -7.24 -3.19
C CYS A 49 -5.20 -6.01 -3.45
N ARG A 50 -5.97 -6.02 -4.55
CA ARG A 50 -6.89 -4.92 -4.88
C ARG A 50 -8.05 -4.81 -3.88
N GLY A 51 -8.59 -5.94 -3.42
CA GLY A 51 -9.61 -5.97 -2.38
C GLY A 51 -9.12 -5.35 -1.08
N PHE A 52 -7.89 -5.68 -0.68
CA PHE A 52 -7.24 -5.09 0.48
C PHE A 52 -7.07 -3.57 0.37
N LEU A 53 -6.58 -3.06 -0.76
CA LEU A 53 -6.49 -1.61 -1.01
C LEU A 53 -7.85 -0.93 -0.92
N LEU A 54 -8.88 -1.54 -1.49
CA LEU A 54 -10.24 -1.03 -1.43
C LEU A 54 -10.76 -0.97 0.01
N THR A 55 -10.50 -1.98 0.83
CA THR A 55 -10.87 -1.99 2.25
C THR A 55 -10.20 -0.85 3.02
N LEU A 56 -8.90 -0.60 2.78
CA LEU A 56 -8.17 0.49 3.42
C LEU A 56 -8.66 1.88 2.98
N GLU A 57 -9.07 2.00 1.72
CA GLU A 57 -9.66 3.23 1.20
C GLU A 57 -11.06 3.48 1.80
N GLN A 58 -11.88 2.44 1.93
CA GLN A 58 -13.21 2.52 2.54
C GLN A 58 -13.16 2.82 4.05
N SER A 59 -12.14 2.34 4.76
CA SER A 59 -11.93 2.65 6.18
C SER A 59 -11.32 4.04 6.40
N GLY A 60 -10.90 4.73 5.34
CA GLY A 60 -10.27 6.05 5.41
C GLY A 60 -8.80 6.03 5.83
N ILE A 61 -8.19 4.85 5.94
CA ILE A 61 -6.75 4.70 6.19
C ILE A 61 -5.95 5.21 5.00
N LEU A 62 -6.41 4.88 3.78
CA LEU A 62 -5.88 5.44 2.54
C LEU A 62 -6.87 6.45 1.97
N GLY A 63 -6.36 7.58 1.50
CA GLY A 63 -7.06 8.49 0.61
C GLY A 63 -6.61 8.27 -0.85
N PRO A 64 -7.23 8.95 -1.81
CA PRO A 64 -6.89 8.81 -3.23
C PRO A 64 -5.39 8.98 -3.52
N GLN A 65 -4.74 9.97 -2.91
CA GLN A 65 -3.31 10.25 -3.11
C GLN A 65 -2.41 9.16 -2.52
N THR A 66 -2.67 8.73 -1.27
CA THR A 66 -1.87 7.67 -0.64
C THR A 66 -2.07 6.33 -1.32
N ARG A 67 -3.28 6.03 -1.81
CA ARG A 67 -3.56 4.85 -2.64
C ARG A 67 -2.71 4.84 -3.92
N GLU A 68 -2.65 5.95 -4.65
CA GLU A 68 -1.80 6.00 -5.86
C GLU A 68 -0.33 5.79 -5.54
N LEU A 69 0.17 6.36 -4.44
CA LEU A 69 1.55 6.16 -4.00
C LEU A 69 1.83 4.69 -3.65
N VAL A 70 0.91 4.02 -2.94
CA VAL A 70 1.02 2.58 -2.66
C VAL A 70 1.09 1.77 -3.95
N ILE A 71 0.26 2.10 -4.94
CA ILE A 71 0.24 1.38 -6.24
C ILE A 71 1.52 1.65 -7.02
N GLU A 72 2.02 2.88 -7.03
CA GLU A 72 3.28 3.25 -7.67
C GLU A 72 4.45 2.46 -7.07
N ARG A 73 4.51 2.35 -5.74
CA ARG A 73 5.53 1.54 -5.05
C ARG A 73 5.34 0.04 -5.27
N SER A 74 4.10 -0.42 -5.40
CA SER A 74 3.77 -1.80 -5.72
C SER A 74 4.25 -2.20 -7.11
N LEU A 75 4.09 -1.32 -8.09
CA LEU A 75 4.58 -1.52 -9.45
C LEU A 75 6.12 -1.48 -9.53
N ALA A 76 6.78 -0.72 -8.66
CA ALA A 76 8.23 -0.63 -8.59
C ALA A 76 8.91 -1.80 -7.85
N ALA A 77 8.14 -2.57 -7.07
CA ALA A 77 8.67 -3.75 -6.39
C ALA A 77 9.05 -4.85 -7.40
N THR A 78 10.11 -5.61 -7.13
CA THR A 78 10.59 -6.71 -7.98
C THR A 78 9.58 -7.86 -8.07
N GLY A 79 9.68 -8.70 -9.10
CA GLY A 79 8.84 -9.89 -9.31
C GLY A 79 7.63 -9.65 -10.23
N ASP A 80 6.92 -10.71 -10.59
CA ASP A 80 5.80 -10.63 -11.55
C ASP A 80 4.49 -10.17 -10.89
N SER A 81 4.22 -10.65 -9.68
CA SER A 81 3.03 -10.33 -8.89
C SER A 81 3.37 -10.14 -7.41
N LEU A 82 2.57 -9.37 -6.69
CA LEU A 82 2.70 -9.19 -5.24
C LEU A 82 1.81 -10.15 -4.47
N THR A 83 2.31 -10.62 -3.33
CA THR A 83 1.48 -11.27 -2.32
C THR A 83 0.78 -10.23 -1.44
N PRO A 84 -0.35 -10.58 -0.81
CA PRO A 84 -1.04 -9.68 0.13
C PRO A 84 -0.14 -9.17 1.25
N ASP A 85 0.77 -10.01 1.77
CA ASP A 85 1.67 -9.62 2.85
C ASP A 85 2.76 -8.65 2.39
N GLN A 86 3.28 -8.81 1.17
CA GLN A 86 4.19 -7.83 0.56
C GLN A 86 3.49 -6.47 0.39
N LEU A 87 2.23 -6.48 -0.05
CA LEU A 87 1.45 -5.25 -0.20
C LEU A 87 1.20 -4.55 1.15
N LYS A 88 0.91 -5.29 2.22
CA LYS A 88 0.78 -4.73 3.58
C LYS A 88 2.05 -3.99 4.02
N LEU A 89 3.24 -4.56 3.74
CA LEU A 89 4.51 -3.92 4.03
C LEU A 89 4.69 -2.63 3.24
N ILE A 90 4.34 -2.64 1.95
CA ILE A 90 4.39 -1.45 1.10
C ILE A 90 3.46 -0.35 1.63
N VAL A 91 2.21 -0.70 1.97
CA VAL A 91 1.22 0.21 2.57
C VAL A 91 1.78 0.83 3.84
N LEU A 92 2.29 0.01 4.75
CA LEU A 92 2.81 0.48 6.02
C LEU A 92 3.96 1.48 5.84
N MET A 93 4.90 1.17 4.95
CA MET A 93 6.03 2.05 4.71
C MET A 93 5.64 3.35 4.01
N VAL A 94 4.62 3.33 3.15
CA VAL A 94 4.02 4.56 2.60
C VAL A 94 3.36 5.38 3.71
N LEU A 95 2.58 4.76 4.60
CA LEU A 95 1.93 5.45 5.72
C LEU A 95 2.93 6.07 6.70
N TRP A 96 4.03 5.37 7.00
CA TRP A 96 5.10 5.89 7.84
C TRP A 96 5.85 7.05 7.18
N ASN A 97 6.12 6.97 5.88
CA ASN A 97 6.82 8.03 5.17
C ASN A 97 6.03 9.35 5.17
N GLN A 98 4.69 9.29 5.16
CA GLN A 98 3.83 10.48 5.20
C GLN A 98 3.58 11.07 6.60
N GLN A 99 4.22 10.55 7.65
CA GLN A 99 4.02 10.99 9.05
C GLN A 99 2.54 11.06 9.47
N MET A 100 1.69 10.16 8.97
CA MET A 100 0.28 10.11 9.35
C MET A 100 0.15 9.72 10.83
N PRO A 101 -0.54 10.51 11.68
CA PRO A 101 -0.68 10.19 13.12
C PRO A 101 -1.26 8.79 13.39
N THR A 102 -2.08 8.29 12.47
CA THR A 102 -2.78 7.00 12.55
C THR A 102 -1.90 5.80 12.23
N SER A 103 -0.68 6.00 11.68
CA SER A 103 0.15 4.91 11.15
C SER A 103 0.56 3.88 12.21
N ARG A 104 0.69 4.30 13.48
CA ARG A 104 1.11 3.41 14.57
C ARG A 104 0.01 2.43 14.98
N LEU A 105 -1.25 2.88 15.04
CA LEU A 105 -2.39 2.05 15.41
C LEU A 105 -2.78 1.09 14.28
N VAL A 106 -2.76 1.59 13.05
CA VAL A 106 -3.05 0.79 11.86
C VAL A 106 -2.03 -0.34 11.68
N ALA A 107 -0.76 -0.12 12.02
CA ALA A 107 0.26 -1.16 11.94
C ALA A 107 -0.11 -2.39 12.79
N GLU A 108 -0.53 -2.18 14.04
CA GLU A 108 -0.84 -3.27 14.97
C GLU A 108 -2.07 -4.08 14.50
N ASP A 109 -3.08 -3.40 13.96
CA ASP A 109 -4.27 -4.06 13.37
C ASP A 109 -3.94 -4.81 12.07
N LEU A 110 -2.96 -4.34 11.30
CA LEU A 110 -2.58 -4.95 10.01
C LEU A 110 -1.81 -6.27 10.16
N PHE A 111 -0.98 -6.37 11.21
CA PHE A 111 -0.15 -7.55 11.50
C PHE A 111 -0.76 -8.49 12.53
N SER A 112 -1.83 -8.08 13.22
CA SER A 112 -2.60 -9.01 14.04
C SER A 112 -3.41 -9.95 13.14
N ALA A 113 -3.18 -11.26 13.31
CA ALA A 113 -3.92 -12.33 12.64
C ALA A 113 -5.45 -12.13 12.80
N PRO A 114 -6.29 -12.63 11.87
CA PRO A 114 -7.72 -12.32 11.87
C PRO A 114 -8.30 -12.75 13.22
N HIS A 115 -8.82 -11.78 13.96
CA HIS A 115 -9.51 -12.02 15.23
C HIS A 115 -10.51 -13.15 15.01
N ALA A 116 -10.22 -14.31 15.61
CA ALA A 116 -11.15 -15.41 15.68
C ALA A 116 -12.43 -14.86 16.32
N ARG A 117 -13.47 -14.67 15.50
CA ARG A 117 -14.82 -14.41 16.00
C ARG A 117 -15.22 -15.63 16.81
N LEU A 118 -15.11 -15.54 18.13
CA LEU A 118 -15.72 -16.50 19.03
C LEU A 118 -17.24 -16.33 18.90
N PRO A 119 -17.99 -17.39 18.54
CA PRO A 119 -19.44 -17.35 18.55
C PRO A 119 -19.94 -17.32 20.00
N ASN A 120 -20.95 -16.48 20.25
CA ASN A 120 -21.72 -16.45 21.49
C ASN A 120 -22.50 -17.74 21.70
#